data_AF-A0A959YC90-F1
#
_entry.id   AF-A0A959YC90-F1
#
_cell.length_a   1.000
_cell.length_b   1.000
_cell.length_c   1.000
_cell.angle_alpha   90.00
_cell.angle_beta   90.00
_cell.angle_gamma   90.00
#
_symmetry.space_group_name_H-M   'P 1'
#
loop_
_entity.id
_entity.type
_entity.pdbx_description
1 polymer ?
#
loop_
_entity_poly.entity_id
_entity_poly.type
_entity_poly.pdbx_seq_one_letter_code
_entity_poly.pdbx_strand_id
1 'polypeptide(L)'
;MRLPLLLAAQALLVTCATAQNGPVVATGAMRNTMFNGQLAGLVRLNSLCTPGTYGLGPVEYLRGELLLWDGHPYRATAAGDSAMRVEERPDSRAPFFVHQRVTQWTEVTLPDSVTDLPALDAFLTARFGSAGTPFAFTLSGTFQGIDLHLVDVSPGRTIAGPDDAHQENKHFHLSEVTADALGFFSTKHKAVFTHHDTNIHVHAITTARDRMGHVEAFTIAPGACRLRVAR
;
A
#
# COMPACT_ATOMS: atom_id res chain seq x y z
N MET A 1 -54.06 -46.85 -24.50
CA MET A 1 -53.71 -45.81 -23.51
C MET A 1 -52.19 -45.79 -23.39
N ARG A 2 -51.50 -44.86 -24.06
CA ARG A 2 -50.03 -44.73 -24.02
C ARG A 2 -49.70 -43.39 -23.36
N LEU A 3 -49.00 -43.44 -22.23
CA LEU A 3 -48.57 -42.26 -21.47
C LEU A 3 -47.20 -41.80 -22.00
N PRO A 4 -46.99 -40.52 -22.34
CA PRO A 4 -45.67 -40.05 -22.77
C PRO A 4 -44.79 -39.78 -21.54
N LEU A 5 -43.58 -40.34 -21.56
CA LEU A 5 -42.54 -40.08 -20.57
C LEU A 5 -41.87 -38.74 -20.91
N LEU A 6 -42.20 -37.67 -20.19
CA LEU A 6 -41.48 -36.41 -20.29
C LEU A 6 -40.13 -36.53 -19.55
N LEU A 7 -39.04 -36.56 -20.32
CA LEU A 7 -37.69 -36.33 -19.77
C LEU A 7 -37.54 -34.83 -19.49
N ALA A 8 -37.56 -34.46 -18.21
CA ALA A 8 -37.19 -33.12 -17.78
C ALA A 8 -35.66 -33.00 -17.74
N ALA A 9 -35.08 -32.29 -18.71
CA ALA A 9 -33.67 -31.92 -18.69
C ALA A 9 -33.44 -30.86 -17.61
N GLN A 10 -32.82 -31.24 -16.49
CA GLN A 10 -32.40 -30.29 -15.46
C GLN A 10 -31.12 -29.58 -15.94
N ALA A 11 -31.27 -28.31 -16.33
CA ALA A 11 -30.13 -27.46 -16.64
C ALA A 11 -29.40 -27.10 -15.33
N LEU A 12 -28.18 -27.62 -15.16
CA LEU A 12 -27.31 -27.27 -14.05
C LEU A 12 -26.77 -25.84 -14.27
N LEU A 13 -27.32 -24.87 -13.56
CA LEU A 13 -26.79 -23.50 -13.53
C LEU A 13 -25.48 -23.49 -12.75
N VAL A 14 -24.36 -23.59 -13.46
CA VAL A 14 -23.03 -23.36 -12.89
C VAL A 14 -22.86 -21.86 -12.70
N THR A 15 -23.12 -21.37 -11.49
CA THR A 15 -22.77 -20.00 -11.12
C THR A 15 -21.25 -19.93 -10.98
N CYS A 16 -20.59 -19.33 -11.97
CA CYS A 16 -19.19 -18.98 -11.87
C CYS A 16 -19.07 -17.88 -10.81
N ALA A 17 -18.70 -18.23 -9.58
CA ALA A 17 -18.38 -17.25 -8.55
C ALA A 17 -17.11 -16.53 -9.00
N THR A 18 -17.27 -15.31 -9.51
CA THR A 18 -16.13 -14.43 -9.82
C THR A 18 -15.37 -14.19 -8.52
N ALA A 19 -14.09 -14.57 -8.47
CA ALA A 19 -13.24 -14.34 -7.31
C ALA A 19 -13.15 -12.83 -7.04
N GLN A 20 -13.80 -12.36 -5.97
CA GLN A 20 -13.79 -10.96 -5.58
C GLN A 20 -12.60 -10.68 -4.65
N ASN A 21 -12.00 -9.49 -4.81
CA ASN A 21 -10.97 -9.02 -3.89
C ASN A 21 -11.51 -8.96 -2.46
N GLY A 22 -10.66 -9.28 -1.48
CA GLY A 22 -11.00 -9.17 -0.07
C GLY A 22 -11.18 -7.71 0.37
N PRO A 23 -11.77 -7.46 1.56
CA PRO A 23 -11.87 -6.11 2.10
C PRO A 23 -10.48 -5.54 2.42
N VAL A 24 -10.36 -4.21 2.39
CA VAL A 24 -9.22 -3.53 2.99
C VAL A 24 -9.34 -3.61 4.52
N VAL A 25 -8.30 -4.09 5.16
CA VAL A 25 -8.23 -4.26 6.61
C VAL A 25 -7.15 -3.37 7.18
N ALA A 26 -7.54 -2.45 8.06
CA ALA A 26 -6.65 -1.59 8.82
C ALA A 26 -6.51 -2.12 10.25
N THR A 27 -5.27 -2.37 10.69
CA THR A 27 -4.95 -2.65 12.10
C THR A 27 -4.27 -1.42 12.67
N GLY A 28 -4.67 -0.98 13.87
CA GLY A 28 -4.19 0.27 14.45
C GLY A 28 -4.64 1.51 13.66
N ALA A 29 -4.07 2.66 14.00
CA ALA A 29 -4.31 3.91 13.30
C ALA A 29 -3.11 4.85 13.46
N MET A 30 -2.72 5.52 12.38
CA MET A 30 -1.67 6.53 12.36
C MET A 30 -1.84 7.55 13.50
N ARG A 31 -3.06 8.07 13.72
CA ARG A 31 -3.33 9.01 14.83
C ARG A 31 -2.98 8.46 16.21
N ASN A 32 -3.16 7.16 16.46
CA ASN A 32 -2.82 6.58 17.76
C ASN A 32 -1.31 6.51 17.94
N THR A 33 -0.59 6.22 16.87
CA THR A 33 0.88 6.19 16.89
C THR A 33 1.46 7.59 17.03
N MET A 34 0.93 8.57 16.29
CA MET A 34 1.47 9.94 16.25
C MET A 34 1.04 10.80 17.44
N PHE A 35 -0.17 10.64 17.98
CA PHE A 35 -0.68 11.49 19.07
C PHE A 35 -0.77 10.80 20.43
N ASN A 36 -0.93 9.46 20.45
CA ASN A 36 -1.12 8.71 21.70
C ASN A 36 0.11 7.85 22.06
N GLY A 37 1.21 7.95 21.32
CA GLY A 37 2.44 7.20 21.58
C GLY A 37 2.29 5.67 21.44
N GLN A 38 1.29 5.19 20.70
CA GLN A 38 1.08 3.75 20.46
C GLN A 38 2.10 3.23 19.43
N LEU A 39 3.34 3.11 19.87
CA LEU A 39 4.50 2.78 19.05
C LEU A 39 4.76 1.27 18.89
N ALA A 40 4.35 0.46 19.87
CA ALA A 40 4.57 -0.99 19.84
C ALA A 40 3.72 -1.68 18.77
N GLY A 41 4.26 -2.76 18.20
CA GLY A 41 3.59 -3.51 17.13
C GLY A 41 2.29 -4.19 17.56
N LEU A 42 1.19 -3.87 16.88
CA LEU A 42 -0.13 -4.50 17.03
C LEU A 42 -0.35 -5.69 16.09
N VAL A 43 0.37 -5.70 14.97
CA VAL A 43 0.31 -6.77 13.97
C VAL A 43 1.72 -7.23 13.62
N ARG A 44 1.85 -8.52 13.32
CA ARG A 44 3.09 -9.12 12.80
C ARG A 44 2.87 -9.56 11.37
N LEU A 45 3.85 -9.35 10.50
CA LEU A 45 3.69 -9.61 9.07
C LEU A 45 3.54 -11.09 8.74
N ASN A 46 4.14 -12.00 9.51
CA ASN A 46 4.07 -13.44 9.29
C ASN A 46 2.62 -13.98 9.23
N SER A 47 1.66 -13.36 9.94
CA SER A 47 0.25 -13.75 9.90
C SER A 47 -0.45 -13.31 8.61
N LEU A 48 0.21 -12.50 7.78
CA LEU A 48 -0.31 -11.91 6.55
C LEU A 48 0.41 -12.41 5.29
N CYS A 49 1.53 -13.15 5.45
CA CYS A 49 2.38 -13.69 4.37
C CYS A 49 1.71 -14.82 3.58
N THR A 50 0.63 -14.49 2.88
CA THR A 50 -0.09 -15.40 1.97
C THR A 50 -0.04 -14.80 0.57
N PRO A 51 0.26 -15.58 -0.50
CA PRO A 51 0.26 -15.07 -1.87
C PRO A 51 -1.05 -14.36 -2.21
N GLY A 52 -0.98 -13.22 -2.86
CA GLY A 52 -2.10 -12.32 -3.14
C GLY A 52 -2.39 -11.31 -2.02
N THR A 53 -1.63 -11.27 -0.93
CA THR A 53 -1.82 -10.23 0.11
C THR A 53 -0.87 -9.05 -0.15
N TYR A 54 -1.41 -7.84 -0.13
CA TYR A 54 -0.66 -6.60 -0.28
C TYR A 54 -0.92 -5.70 0.92
N GLY A 55 0.09 -4.96 1.40
CA GLY A 55 -0.07 -4.07 2.54
C GLY A 55 1.13 -3.17 2.79
N LEU A 56 0.94 -2.15 3.63
CA LEU A 56 1.98 -1.20 4.01
C LEU A 56 1.72 -0.58 5.39
N GLY A 57 2.78 -0.03 5.96
CA GLY A 57 2.81 0.68 7.25
C GLY A 57 4.25 0.79 7.77
N PRO A 58 4.49 1.46 8.90
CA PRO A 58 5.83 1.58 9.46
C PRO A 58 6.20 0.37 10.31
N VAL A 59 7.50 0.21 10.55
CA VAL A 59 8.03 -0.67 11.60
C VAL A 59 7.62 -0.12 12.97
N GLU A 60 7.36 -1.00 13.93
CA GLU A 60 7.16 -0.60 15.33
C GLU A 60 8.24 0.36 15.84
N TYR A 61 7.82 1.28 16.71
CA TYR A 61 8.64 2.40 17.17
C TYR A 61 9.11 3.36 16.08
N LEU A 62 8.44 3.35 14.91
CA LEU A 62 8.73 4.25 13.79
C LEU A 62 10.20 4.11 13.35
N ARG A 63 10.58 2.85 13.08
CA ARG A 63 11.95 2.41 12.77
C ARG A 63 12.11 1.87 11.37
N GLY A 64 11.59 2.61 10.42
CA GLY A 64 11.59 2.28 9.01
C GLY A 64 10.21 1.89 8.52
N GLU A 65 10.19 1.36 7.30
CA GLU A 65 8.97 1.13 6.54
C GLU A 65 8.79 -0.34 6.21
N LEU A 66 7.52 -0.75 6.10
CA LEU A 66 7.10 -2.09 5.73
C LEU A 66 6.28 -2.08 4.45
N LEU A 67 6.47 -3.12 3.65
CA LEU A 67 5.73 -3.37 2.43
C LEU A 67 5.50 -4.88 2.33
N LEU A 68 4.23 -5.28 2.29
CA LEU A 68 3.84 -6.64 1.96
C LEU A 68 3.46 -6.65 0.48
N TRP A 69 4.24 -7.34 -0.34
CA TRP A 69 4.04 -7.40 -1.79
C TRP A 69 3.77 -8.85 -2.20
N ASP A 70 2.53 -9.15 -2.56
CA ASP A 70 2.12 -10.50 -2.97
C ASP A 70 2.49 -11.59 -1.94
N GLY A 71 2.33 -11.27 -0.65
CA GLY A 71 2.70 -12.16 0.46
C GLY A 71 4.17 -12.08 0.90
N HIS A 72 5.05 -11.38 0.15
CA HIS A 72 6.45 -11.17 0.52
C HIS A 72 6.63 -9.94 1.43
N PRO A 73 7.10 -10.10 2.69
CA PRO A 73 7.20 -9.02 3.67
C PRO A 73 8.56 -8.32 3.60
N TYR A 74 8.63 -7.14 2.99
CA TYR A 74 9.83 -6.31 2.96
C TYR A 74 9.86 -5.31 4.12
N ARG A 75 11.05 -5.11 4.68
CA ARG A 75 11.37 -4.07 5.65
C ARG A 75 12.52 -3.21 5.12
N ALA A 76 12.36 -1.89 5.19
CA ALA A 76 13.40 -0.92 4.92
C ALA A 76 13.76 -0.17 6.21
N THR A 77 15.05 -0.17 6.59
CA THR A 77 15.57 0.56 7.75
C THR A 77 16.72 1.45 7.33
N ALA A 78 16.88 2.61 7.96
CA ALA A 78 18.05 3.45 7.77
C ALA A 78 19.33 2.74 8.23
N ALA A 79 20.44 2.96 7.51
CA ALA A 79 21.77 2.46 7.81
C ALA A 79 22.74 3.66 7.83
N GLY A 80 22.51 4.58 8.77
CA GLY A 80 23.10 5.93 8.73
C GLY A 80 22.23 6.89 7.92
N ASP A 81 22.78 8.08 7.61
CA ASP A 81 21.98 9.17 7.03
C ASP A 81 21.69 9.02 5.52
N SER A 82 22.53 8.27 4.79
CA SER A 82 22.48 8.20 3.32
C SER A 82 22.33 6.80 2.77
N ALA A 83 22.25 5.79 3.62
CA ALA A 83 22.06 4.40 3.22
C ALA A 83 20.82 3.80 3.88
N MET A 84 20.24 2.82 3.20
CA MET A 84 19.16 2.01 3.72
C MET A 84 19.49 0.53 3.55
N ARG A 85 18.83 -0.29 4.35
CA ARG A 85 18.85 -1.75 4.22
C ARG A 85 17.43 -2.22 3.95
N VAL A 86 17.25 -2.92 2.84
CA VAL A 86 16.00 -3.59 2.46
C VAL A 86 16.16 -5.10 2.61
N GLU A 87 15.20 -5.75 3.23
CA GLU A 87 15.26 -7.16 3.57
C GLU A 87 13.87 -7.79 3.66
N GLU A 88 13.76 -9.07 3.31
CA GLU A 88 12.55 -9.85 3.58
C GLU A 88 12.52 -10.26 5.06
N ARG A 89 11.56 -9.75 5.82
CA ARG A 89 11.46 -9.89 7.29
C ARG A 89 10.02 -10.15 7.76
N PRO A 90 9.58 -11.42 7.74
CA PRO A 90 8.22 -11.80 8.17
C PRO A 90 7.95 -11.55 9.66
N ASP A 91 8.98 -11.51 10.49
CA ASP A 91 8.87 -11.29 11.94
C ASP A 91 8.60 -9.83 12.34
N SER A 92 8.73 -8.90 11.38
CA SER A 92 8.47 -7.48 11.54
C SER A 92 7.07 -7.20 12.07
N ARG A 93 6.95 -6.14 12.86
CA ARG A 93 5.69 -5.70 13.43
C ARG A 93 5.42 -4.24 13.12
N ALA A 94 4.15 -3.87 13.14
CA ALA A 94 3.69 -2.53 12.83
C ALA A 94 2.69 -2.03 13.89
N PRO A 95 2.77 -0.76 14.32
CA PRO A 95 1.81 -0.18 15.25
C PRO A 95 0.48 0.18 14.55
N PHE A 96 0.55 0.42 13.24
CA PHE A 96 -0.57 0.43 12.32
C PHE A 96 -0.15 -0.15 10.98
N PHE A 97 -1.07 -0.84 10.30
CA PHE A 97 -0.81 -1.48 9.01
C PHE A 97 -2.12 -1.64 8.25
N VAL A 98 -2.10 -1.32 6.96
CA VAL A 98 -3.23 -1.56 6.07
C VAL A 98 -2.88 -2.67 5.09
N HIS A 99 -3.81 -3.59 4.85
CA HIS A 99 -3.62 -4.66 3.88
C HIS A 99 -4.91 -5.05 3.17
N GLN A 100 -4.78 -5.74 2.05
CA GLN A 100 -5.88 -6.32 1.27
C GLN A 100 -5.42 -7.63 0.64
N ARG A 101 -6.31 -8.61 0.59
CA ARG A 101 -6.13 -9.82 -0.23
C ARG A 101 -6.69 -9.56 -1.63
N VAL A 102 -5.81 -9.58 -2.63
CA VAL A 102 -6.10 -9.27 -4.02
C VAL A 102 -6.07 -10.56 -4.84
N THR A 103 -7.21 -10.92 -5.40
CA THR A 103 -7.35 -12.05 -6.33
C THR A 103 -7.19 -11.60 -7.78
N GLN A 104 -7.56 -10.34 -8.08
CA GLN A 104 -7.46 -9.79 -9.42
C GLN A 104 -7.15 -8.30 -9.38
N TRP A 105 -6.16 -7.91 -10.18
CA TRP A 105 -5.85 -6.53 -10.51
C TRP A 105 -6.63 -6.09 -11.75
N THR A 106 -7.33 -4.96 -11.66
CA THR A 106 -7.95 -4.32 -12.83
C THR A 106 -7.07 -3.18 -13.31
N GLU A 107 -6.60 -3.25 -14.56
CA GLU A 107 -5.85 -2.15 -15.16
C GLU A 107 -6.75 -0.94 -15.39
N VAL A 108 -6.24 0.25 -15.05
CA VAL A 108 -6.92 1.53 -15.27
C VAL A 108 -5.99 2.36 -16.14
N THR A 109 -6.50 2.82 -17.28
CA THR A 109 -5.75 3.75 -18.14
C THR A 109 -5.37 4.98 -17.33
N LEU A 110 -4.07 5.20 -17.20
CA LEU A 110 -3.50 6.36 -16.53
C LEU A 110 -3.46 7.51 -17.56
N PRO A 111 -4.17 8.63 -17.33
CA PRO A 111 -4.10 9.77 -18.23
C PRO A 111 -2.69 10.38 -18.27
N ASP A 112 -2.27 10.91 -19.42
CA ASP A 112 -0.96 11.55 -19.59
C ASP A 112 -0.73 12.74 -18.64
N SER A 113 -1.81 13.34 -18.13
CA SER A 113 -1.76 14.42 -17.13
C SER A 113 -1.41 13.95 -15.72
N VAL A 114 -1.41 12.63 -15.46
CA VAL A 114 -1.04 12.08 -14.16
C VAL A 114 0.45 11.79 -14.16
N THR A 115 1.23 12.80 -13.76
CA THR A 115 2.69 12.76 -13.78
C THR A 115 3.33 12.72 -12.40
N ASP A 116 2.57 12.98 -11.34
CA ASP A 116 3.04 13.08 -9.97
C ASP A 116 2.02 12.53 -8.94
N LEU A 117 2.43 12.50 -7.68
CA LEU A 117 1.64 11.97 -6.57
C LEU A 117 0.33 12.76 -6.34
N PRO A 118 0.32 14.12 -6.31
CA PRO A 118 -0.92 14.89 -6.23
C PRO A 118 -1.90 14.64 -7.38
N ALA A 119 -1.42 14.56 -8.63
CA ALA A 119 -2.26 14.27 -9.78
C ALA A 119 -2.85 12.86 -9.72
N LEU A 120 -2.10 11.88 -9.19
CA LEU A 120 -2.60 10.53 -8.94
C LEU A 120 -3.71 10.51 -7.88
N ASP A 121 -3.52 11.21 -6.76
CA ASP A 121 -4.54 11.32 -5.72
C ASP A 121 -5.82 11.98 -6.27
N ALA A 122 -5.68 13.10 -6.99
CA ALA A 122 -6.80 13.79 -7.61
C ALA A 122 -7.54 12.91 -8.62
N PHE A 123 -6.81 12.17 -9.47
CA PHE A 123 -7.39 11.25 -10.44
C PHE A 123 -8.17 10.12 -9.76
N LEU A 124 -7.58 9.45 -8.77
CA LEU A 124 -8.26 8.38 -8.02
C LEU A 124 -9.47 8.91 -7.25
N THR A 125 -9.36 10.11 -6.67
CA THR A 125 -10.44 10.79 -5.96
C THR A 125 -11.61 11.09 -6.89
N ALA A 126 -11.36 11.70 -8.05
CA ALA A 126 -12.40 12.02 -9.03
C ALA A 126 -13.06 10.75 -9.58
N ARG A 127 -12.29 9.69 -9.82
CA ARG A 127 -12.78 8.45 -10.44
C ARG A 127 -13.52 7.53 -9.47
N PHE A 128 -13.08 7.46 -8.21
CA PHE A 128 -13.53 6.42 -7.27
C PHE A 128 -14.04 6.96 -5.92
N GLY A 129 -13.87 8.26 -5.64
CA GLY A 129 -14.17 8.84 -4.33
C GLY A 129 -15.63 8.69 -3.89
N SER A 130 -16.57 8.71 -4.83
CA SER A 130 -18.02 8.56 -4.56
C SER A 130 -18.42 7.15 -4.10
N ALA A 131 -17.66 6.12 -4.50
CA ALA A 131 -17.92 4.75 -4.05
C ALA A 131 -17.61 4.56 -2.56
N GLY A 132 -16.69 5.37 -2.01
CA GLY A 132 -16.33 5.39 -0.59
C GLY A 132 -15.76 4.08 -0.02
N THR A 133 -15.56 3.07 -0.87
CA THR A 133 -14.97 1.78 -0.49
C THR A 133 -13.47 1.88 -0.74
N PRO A 134 -12.62 1.64 0.28
CA PRO A 134 -11.18 1.68 0.13
C PRO A 134 -10.67 0.52 -0.72
N PHE A 135 -9.53 0.68 -1.39
CA PHE A 135 -8.87 -0.37 -2.17
C PHE A 135 -7.36 -0.14 -2.27
N ALA A 136 -6.61 -1.22 -2.51
CA ALA A 136 -5.21 -1.17 -2.90
C ALA A 136 -5.06 -0.85 -4.39
N PHE A 137 -3.98 -0.16 -4.75
CA PHE A 137 -3.58 0.08 -6.13
C PHE A 137 -2.07 -0.14 -6.29
N THR A 138 -1.63 -0.47 -7.49
CA THR A 138 -0.20 -0.49 -7.85
C THR A 138 0.08 0.52 -8.95
N LEU A 139 1.22 1.19 -8.87
CA LEU A 139 1.81 1.93 -9.97
C LEU A 139 3.21 1.35 -10.24
N SER A 140 3.36 0.65 -11.37
CA SER A 140 4.59 -0.08 -11.70
C SER A 140 5.15 0.40 -13.03
N GLY A 141 6.44 0.67 -13.09
CA GLY A 141 7.12 1.12 -14.31
C GLY A 141 8.40 1.88 -14.03
N THR A 142 8.76 2.77 -14.95
CA THR A 142 9.94 3.64 -14.81
C THR A 142 9.51 5.01 -14.28
N PHE A 143 10.17 5.42 -13.20
CA PHE A 143 10.03 6.73 -12.59
C PHE A 143 11.25 7.57 -12.94
N GLN A 144 11.01 8.82 -13.36
CA GLN A 144 12.08 9.79 -13.55
C GLN A 144 12.69 10.19 -12.21
N GLY A 145 11.85 10.29 -11.18
CA GLY A 145 12.24 10.56 -9.80
C GLY A 145 11.27 9.90 -8.81
N ILE A 146 11.78 9.42 -7.69
CA ILE A 146 10.99 9.04 -6.51
C ILE A 146 11.69 9.61 -5.27
N ASP A 147 10.98 10.43 -4.51
CA ASP A 147 11.40 10.87 -3.19
C ASP A 147 10.76 9.97 -2.15
N LEU A 148 11.61 9.34 -1.34
CA LEU A 148 11.23 8.40 -0.30
C LEU A 148 11.65 8.95 1.06
N HIS A 149 10.88 8.63 2.10
CA HIS A 149 11.40 8.65 3.47
C HIS A 149 11.34 7.29 4.15
N LEU A 150 12.20 7.13 5.15
CA LEU A 150 12.10 6.13 6.21
C LEU A 150 11.95 6.87 7.54
N VAL A 151 10.94 6.54 8.33
CA VAL A 151 10.91 6.96 9.74
C VAL A 151 12.09 6.34 10.50
N ASP A 152 12.75 7.09 11.39
CA ASP A 152 13.88 6.59 12.19
C ASP A 152 13.98 7.22 13.59
N VAL A 153 12.87 7.20 14.34
CA VAL A 153 12.72 7.88 15.64
C VAL A 153 13.61 7.26 16.73
N SER A 154 14.69 7.92 17.16
CA SER A 154 15.71 7.50 18.16
C SER A 154 15.19 6.84 19.46
N PRO A 155 15.91 5.84 20.03
CA PRO A 155 15.33 5.01 21.08
C PRO A 155 15.04 5.83 22.33
N GLY A 156 13.89 5.60 22.96
CA GLY A 156 13.48 6.34 24.16
C GLY A 156 12.92 7.74 23.89
N ARG A 157 12.80 8.17 22.63
CA ARG A 157 12.13 9.42 22.29
C ARG A 157 10.62 9.32 22.54
N THR A 158 10.06 10.36 23.15
CA THR A 158 8.60 10.50 23.30
C THR A 158 8.06 11.15 22.04
N ILE A 159 6.98 10.57 21.48
CA ILE A 159 6.27 11.11 20.32
C ILE A 159 4.96 11.72 20.83
N ALA A 160 4.82 13.04 20.73
CA ALA A 160 3.62 13.78 21.13
C ALA A 160 2.90 14.45 19.94
N GLY A 161 3.38 14.21 18.72
CA GLY A 161 2.72 14.65 17.49
C GLY A 161 3.47 14.21 16.22
N PRO A 162 2.90 14.51 15.03
CA PRO A 162 3.53 14.20 13.75
C PRO A 162 4.91 14.82 13.57
N ASP A 163 5.13 16.05 14.07
CA ASP A 163 6.41 16.74 13.96
C ASP A 163 7.53 15.97 14.69
N ASP A 164 7.25 15.45 15.89
CA ASP A 164 8.20 14.61 16.64
C ASP A 164 8.51 13.31 15.90
N ALA A 165 7.49 12.72 15.27
CA ALA A 165 7.60 11.45 14.56
C ALA A 165 8.40 11.57 13.26
N HIS A 166 8.33 12.72 12.60
CA HIS A 166 8.99 12.97 11.32
C HIS A 166 10.33 13.69 11.44
N GLN A 167 10.66 14.23 12.63
CA GLN A 167 11.88 15.02 12.85
C GLN A 167 13.17 14.30 12.43
N GLU A 168 13.19 12.97 12.54
CA GLU A 168 14.37 12.14 12.29
C GLU A 168 14.25 11.30 11.01
N ASN A 169 13.28 11.61 10.16
CA ASN A 169 13.10 10.94 8.88
C ASN A 169 14.39 11.00 8.04
N LYS A 170 14.70 9.87 7.40
CA LYS A 170 15.78 9.79 6.42
C LYS A 170 15.18 9.86 5.03
N HIS A 171 15.60 10.84 4.25
CA HIS A 171 15.09 11.10 2.92
C HIS A 171 16.04 10.58 1.85
N PHE A 172 15.48 10.02 0.79
CA PHE A 172 16.22 9.42 -0.30
C PHE A 172 15.58 9.82 -1.64
N HIS A 173 16.42 10.27 -2.57
CA HIS A 173 16.02 10.52 -3.94
C HIS A 173 16.52 9.39 -4.84
N LEU A 174 15.61 8.80 -5.63
CA LEU A 174 15.93 7.81 -6.66
C LEU A 174 15.63 8.41 -8.03
N SER A 175 16.62 8.51 -8.91
CA SER A 175 16.45 9.02 -10.27
C SER A 175 16.46 7.89 -11.29
N GLU A 176 15.63 8.01 -12.34
CA GLU A 176 15.57 7.08 -13.48
C GLU A 176 15.53 5.60 -13.05
N VAL A 177 14.53 5.26 -12.23
CA VAL A 177 14.46 3.96 -11.54
C VAL A 177 13.23 3.17 -11.95
N THR A 178 13.41 1.87 -12.18
CA THR A 178 12.28 0.94 -12.33
C THR A 178 11.84 0.41 -10.96
N ALA A 179 10.61 0.74 -10.58
CA ALA A 179 10.08 0.44 -9.26
C ALA A 179 8.61 0.02 -9.32
N ASP A 180 8.18 -0.55 -8.20
CA ASP A 180 6.83 -0.96 -7.89
C ASP A 180 6.33 -0.12 -6.71
N ALA A 181 5.31 0.70 -6.92
CA ALA A 181 4.61 1.41 -5.86
C ALA A 181 3.31 0.69 -5.50
N LEU A 182 3.10 0.42 -4.22
CA LEU A 182 1.84 -0.03 -3.66
C LEU A 182 1.22 1.13 -2.90
N GLY A 183 -0.05 1.42 -3.17
CA GLY A 183 -0.80 2.38 -2.39
C GLY A 183 -2.17 1.89 -1.96
N PHE A 184 -2.75 2.57 -0.97
CA PHE A 184 -4.13 2.40 -0.56
C PHE A 184 -4.88 3.70 -0.74
N PHE A 185 -6.02 3.64 -1.42
CA PHE A 185 -6.91 4.78 -1.63
C PHE A 185 -8.11 4.71 -0.68
N SER A 186 -8.47 5.85 -0.06
CA SER A 186 -9.65 5.98 0.77
C SER A 186 -10.02 7.44 1.06
N THR A 187 -11.29 7.79 0.86
CA THR A 187 -11.86 9.09 1.29
C THR A 187 -12.38 9.08 2.74
N LYS A 188 -12.33 7.93 3.43
CA LYS A 188 -12.94 7.72 4.76
C LYS A 188 -11.94 7.35 5.88
N HIS A 189 -10.65 7.22 5.57
CA HIS A 189 -9.64 6.67 6.49
C HIS A 189 -8.44 7.61 6.73
N LYS A 190 -8.68 8.91 6.65
CA LYS A 190 -7.73 9.97 7.03
C LYS A 190 -7.27 9.78 8.47
N ALA A 191 -5.96 9.88 8.67
CA ALA A 191 -5.26 9.62 9.94
C ALA A 191 -5.46 8.21 10.53
N VAL A 192 -5.97 7.25 9.73
CA VAL A 192 -5.96 5.81 10.07
C VAL A 192 -4.84 5.12 9.31
N PHE A 193 -4.95 5.09 7.98
CA PHE A 193 -3.89 4.59 7.12
C PHE A 193 -3.59 5.52 5.95
N THR A 194 -4.34 6.61 5.76
CA THR A 194 -3.90 7.72 4.90
C THR A 194 -3.50 8.91 5.76
N HIS A 195 -2.70 9.81 5.20
CA HIS A 195 -2.41 11.08 5.86
C HIS A 195 -3.69 11.93 5.99
N HIS A 196 -3.64 13.03 6.73
CA HIS A 196 -4.83 13.84 7.02
C HIS A 196 -5.25 14.72 5.83
N ASP A 197 -4.35 15.03 4.92
CA ASP A 197 -4.56 15.88 3.73
C ASP A 197 -4.86 15.06 2.46
N THR A 198 -4.22 13.90 2.25
CA THR A 198 -4.40 13.05 1.07
C THR A 198 -5.38 11.87 1.26
N ASN A 199 -5.94 11.37 0.15
CA ASN A 199 -6.72 10.14 0.13
C ASN A 199 -5.90 8.90 -0.24
N ILE A 200 -4.58 9.04 -0.44
CA ILE A 200 -3.68 7.92 -0.72
C ILE A 200 -2.58 7.80 0.34
N HIS A 201 -2.05 6.59 0.48
CA HIS A 201 -0.81 6.31 1.20
C HIS A 201 -0.02 5.30 0.38
N VAL A 202 1.22 5.62 0.05
CA VAL A 202 2.00 4.90 -0.95
C VAL A 202 3.38 4.58 -0.42
N HIS A 203 3.78 3.32 -0.53
CA HIS A 203 5.16 2.87 -0.37
C HIS A 203 5.67 2.38 -1.73
N ALA A 204 6.96 2.53 -2.01
CA ALA A 204 7.58 2.00 -3.22
C ALA A 204 8.78 1.13 -2.90
N ILE A 205 9.09 0.19 -3.80
CA ILE A 205 10.26 -0.68 -3.76
C ILE A 205 10.86 -0.82 -5.17
N THR A 206 12.17 -0.76 -5.29
CA THR A 206 12.86 -1.01 -6.57
C THR A 206 12.69 -2.46 -7.00
N THR A 207 12.75 -2.71 -8.30
CA THR A 207 12.68 -4.09 -8.83
C THR A 207 13.85 -4.97 -8.34
N ALA A 208 15.00 -4.36 -8.06
CA ALA A 208 16.15 -5.01 -7.43
C ALA A 208 15.96 -5.30 -5.92
N ARG A 209 14.87 -4.81 -5.31
CA ARG A 209 14.52 -4.98 -3.89
C ARG A 209 15.57 -4.44 -2.93
N ASP A 210 16.25 -3.37 -3.33
CA ASP A 210 17.39 -2.79 -2.61
C ASP A 210 17.17 -1.33 -2.17
N ARG A 211 16.10 -0.68 -2.65
CA ARG A 211 15.61 0.61 -2.15
C ARG A 211 14.10 0.54 -1.96
N MET A 212 13.61 1.09 -0.85
CA MET A 212 12.20 1.07 -0.48
C MET A 212 11.92 2.18 0.54
N GLY A 213 10.69 2.67 0.60
CA GLY A 213 10.25 3.61 1.62
C GLY A 213 8.83 4.12 1.38
N HIS A 214 8.40 5.03 2.25
CA HIS A 214 7.19 5.83 2.04
C HIS A 214 7.44 6.84 0.92
N VAL A 215 6.50 6.98 -0.01
CA VAL A 215 6.63 7.90 -1.15
C VAL A 215 6.12 9.29 -0.79
N GLU A 216 7.00 10.27 -0.83
CA GLU A 216 6.68 11.69 -0.61
C GLU A 216 6.34 12.39 -1.91
N ALA A 217 7.08 12.06 -2.97
CA ALA A 217 6.85 12.57 -4.31
C ALA A 217 7.35 11.56 -5.35
N PHE A 218 6.84 11.69 -6.56
CA PHE A 218 7.41 11.02 -7.72
C PHE A 218 7.16 11.86 -8.97
N THR A 219 7.96 11.57 -10.00
CA THR A 219 7.74 12.07 -11.35
C THR A 219 7.78 10.90 -12.33
N ILE A 220 6.79 10.82 -13.22
CA ILE A 220 6.73 9.83 -14.30
C ILE A 220 6.49 10.53 -15.64
N ALA A 221 7.07 9.98 -16.71
CA ALA A 221 6.67 10.36 -18.06
C ALA A 221 5.31 9.72 -18.42
N PRO A 222 4.52 10.35 -19.30
CA PRO A 222 3.29 9.75 -19.83
C PRO A 222 3.52 8.32 -20.35
N GLY A 223 2.66 7.38 -19.93
CA GLY A 223 2.75 5.97 -20.31
C GLY A 223 3.93 5.18 -19.71
N ALA A 224 4.80 5.80 -18.90
CA ALA A 224 5.96 5.11 -18.31
C ALA A 224 5.60 4.13 -17.19
N CYS A 225 4.42 4.30 -16.58
CA CYS A 225 3.91 3.44 -15.51
C CYS A 225 2.50 2.93 -15.81
N ARG A 226 2.20 1.71 -15.33
CA ARG A 226 0.87 1.10 -15.39
C ARG A 226 0.19 1.19 -14.04
N LEU A 227 -1.04 1.69 -14.02
CA LEU A 227 -1.90 1.73 -12.85
C LEU A 227 -2.85 0.53 -12.83
N ARG A 228 -2.91 -0.16 -11.69
CA ARG A 228 -3.88 -1.24 -11.44
C ARG A 228 -4.57 -1.03 -10.10
N VAL A 229 -5.84 -1.43 -10.00
CA VAL A 229 -6.66 -1.30 -8.77
C VAL A 229 -7.28 -2.64 -8.36
N ALA A 230 -7.38 -2.87 -7.06
CA ALA A 230 -7.97 -4.08 -6.45
C ALA A 230 -9.36 -3.77 -5.86
N ARG A 231 -10.34 -3.58 -6.74
CA ARG A 231 -11.74 -3.28 -6.38
C ARG A 231 -12.64 -4.52 -6.48
#